data_AF-A0A4R2D0S0-F1
#
_entry.id   AF-A0A4R2D0S0-F1
#
_cell.length_a   1.000
_cell.length_b   1.000
_cell.length_c   1.000
_cell.angle_alpha   90.00
_cell.angle_beta   90.00
_cell.angle_gamma   90.00
#
_symmetry.space_group_name_H-M   'P 1'
#
loop_
_entity.id
_entity.type
_entity.pdbx_description
1 polymer ?
#
loop_
_entity_poly.entity_id
_entity_poly.type
_entity_poly.pdbx_seq_one_letter_code
_entity_poly.pdbx_strand_id
1 'polypeptide(L)'
;MNVLLCAIAAWVLVRNFHESKPNGPRRSIDWAGASALAVGAALVILGLLEGGQAWAWTSTTSIAIFTAGAVLFVLFVVIETRVPEPILPIWVLTRRVLITTSAVSCLVGAVVLGLTSYVPSFVQGSLGTTALVAGFTLAAMTLGWPVAASQSGRLYLRLGFRTTGLIGAVPLLTGTALLTQTGPDSTPWQVAGCCVVIGLGMGLIASPSLIAAQSSVEWSERGVVTGANAFARSIGSAVGVAVFGALANAALTRSGVVDGATPDAGQLASSVSPVFTAVLVCALVLSACVALIPNRPGQERRRS
;
A
#
# COMPACT_ATOMS: atom_id res chain seq x y z
N MET A 1 -21.97 6.32 6.34
CA MET A 1 -22.21 4.89 6.02
C MET A 1 -21.34 3.93 6.83
N ASN A 2 -20.07 4.26 7.16
CA ASN A 2 -19.19 3.37 7.93
C ASN A 2 -19.57 3.17 9.41
N VAL A 3 -20.23 4.15 10.04
CA VAL A 3 -20.56 4.09 11.49
C VAL A 3 -21.52 2.94 11.83
N LEU A 4 -22.56 2.72 11.01
CA LEU A 4 -23.51 1.61 11.19
C LEU A 4 -22.84 0.26 11.02
N LEU A 5 -21.93 0.14 10.04
CA LEU A 5 -21.18 -1.09 9.79
C LEU A 5 -20.18 -1.38 10.93
N CYS A 6 -19.51 -0.34 11.45
CA CYS A 6 -18.66 -0.43 12.64
C CYS A 6 -19.47 -0.83 13.89
N ALA A 7 -20.68 -0.30 14.07
CA ALA A 7 -21.55 -0.63 15.21
C ALA A 7 -22.04 -2.09 15.15
N ILE A 8 -22.46 -2.56 13.96
CA ILE A 8 -22.85 -3.97 13.76
C ILE A 8 -21.65 -4.89 13.96
N ALA A 9 -20.49 -4.54 13.41
CA ALA A 9 -19.26 -5.31 13.61
C ALA A 9 -18.86 -5.36 15.10
N ALA A 10 -18.91 -4.24 15.81
CA ALA A 10 -18.64 -4.18 17.24
C ALA A 10 -19.64 -5.01 18.06
N TRP A 11 -20.92 -4.97 17.72
CA TRP A 11 -21.95 -5.76 18.39
C TRP A 11 -21.74 -7.27 18.17
N VAL A 12 -21.43 -7.70 16.94
CA VAL A 12 -21.10 -9.10 16.64
C VAL A 12 -19.83 -9.54 17.37
N LEU A 13 -18.82 -8.67 17.44
CA LEU A 13 -17.57 -8.96 18.15
C LEU A 13 -17.81 -9.11 19.65
N VAL A 14 -18.49 -8.17 20.29
CA VAL A 14 -18.82 -8.26 21.73
C VAL A 14 -19.65 -9.50 22.04
N ARG A 15 -20.53 -9.94 21.13
CA ARG A 15 -21.43 -11.07 21.35
C ARG A 15 -20.79 -12.44 21.09
N ASN A 16 -19.89 -12.53 20.10
CA ASN A 16 -19.36 -13.82 19.63
C ASN A 16 -17.86 -14.02 19.92
N PHE A 17 -17.11 -12.97 20.26
CA PHE A 17 -15.68 -13.08 20.59
C PHE A 17 -15.50 -13.39 22.08
N HIS A 18 -15.54 -14.69 22.41
CA HIS A 18 -14.98 -15.19 23.66
C HIS A 18 -13.46 -15.37 23.48
N GLU A 19 -12.72 -14.27 23.61
CA GLU A 19 -11.26 -14.33 23.57
C GLU A 19 -10.76 -14.94 24.88
N SER A 20 -10.25 -16.17 24.81
CA SER A 20 -9.51 -16.78 25.90
C SER A 20 -8.34 -15.86 26.23
N LYS A 21 -8.44 -15.13 27.35
CA LYS A 21 -7.40 -14.22 27.84
C LYS A 21 -6.05 -14.94 27.74
N PRO A 22 -5.06 -14.42 26.99
CA PRO A 22 -3.72 -14.96 27.05
C PRO A 22 -3.24 -14.84 28.50
N ASN A 23 -3.05 -15.97 29.18
CA ASN A 23 -2.46 -16.04 30.51
C ASN A 23 -0.95 -15.75 30.41
N GLY A 24 -0.59 -14.51 30.11
CA GLY A 24 0.79 -14.05 30.00
C GLY A 24 1.01 -12.70 30.71
N PRO A 25 2.25 -12.39 31.13
CA PRO A 25 2.58 -11.13 31.78
C PRO A 25 2.19 -9.94 30.89
N ARG A 26 1.68 -8.86 31.52
CA ARG A 26 1.33 -7.62 30.83
C ARG A 26 2.59 -7.03 30.20
N ARG A 27 2.70 -7.10 28.88
CA ARG A 27 3.74 -6.41 28.11
C ARG A 27 3.60 -4.89 28.29
N SER A 28 4.69 -4.21 28.62
CA SER A 28 4.72 -2.77 28.76
C SER A 28 4.73 -2.15 27.36
N ILE A 29 3.70 -1.35 27.04
CA ILE A 29 3.62 -0.67 25.75
C ILE A 29 4.65 0.47 25.74
N ASP A 30 5.55 0.45 24.76
CA ASP A 30 6.47 1.56 24.50
C ASP A 30 5.75 2.74 23.84
N TRP A 31 5.14 3.60 24.65
CA TRP A 31 4.45 4.79 24.15
C TRP A 31 5.42 5.82 23.55
N ALA A 32 6.66 5.85 24.01
CA ALA A 32 7.67 6.80 23.55
C ALA A 32 8.16 6.43 22.15
N GLY A 33 8.54 5.17 21.93
CA GLY A 33 8.88 4.65 20.61
C GLY A 33 7.71 4.75 19.64
N ALA A 34 6.49 4.39 20.09
CA ALA A 34 5.29 4.42 19.23
C ALA A 34 4.98 5.83 18.74
N SER A 35 5.04 6.82 19.64
CA SER A 35 4.80 8.22 19.29
C SER A 35 5.90 8.80 18.42
N ALA A 36 7.18 8.51 18.71
CA ALA A 36 8.30 8.94 17.88
C ALA A 36 8.19 8.38 16.46
N LEU A 37 7.87 7.09 16.31
CA LEU A 37 7.66 6.44 15.02
C LEU A 37 6.47 7.04 14.27
N ALA A 38 5.33 7.19 14.96
CA ALA A 38 4.09 7.69 14.35
C ALA A 38 4.24 9.14 13.88
N VAL A 39 4.77 10.03 14.72
CA VAL A 39 4.96 11.44 14.39
C VAL A 39 6.07 11.61 13.35
N GLY A 40 7.18 10.88 13.48
CA GLY A 40 8.28 10.92 12.51
C GLY A 40 7.82 10.48 11.12
N ALA A 41 7.10 9.36 11.04
CA ALA A 41 6.53 8.90 9.78
C ALA A 41 5.48 9.87 9.23
N ALA A 42 4.58 10.40 10.08
CA ALA A 42 3.59 11.39 9.65
C ALA A 42 4.25 12.64 9.06
N LEU A 43 5.32 13.15 9.66
CA LEU A 43 6.08 14.29 9.14
C LEU A 43 6.74 13.98 7.80
N VAL A 44 7.40 12.83 7.66
CA VAL A 44 8.01 12.44 6.38
C VAL A 44 6.96 12.25 5.29
N ILE A 45 5.83 11.62 5.62
CA ILE A 45 4.69 11.45 4.71
C ILE A 45 4.13 12.82 4.29
N LEU A 46 3.93 13.73 5.25
CA LEU A 46 3.45 15.09 5.00
C LEU A 46 4.43 15.86 4.10
N GLY A 47 5.73 15.77 4.38
CA GLY A 47 6.77 16.40 3.57
C GLY A 47 6.79 15.87 2.13
N LEU A 48 6.56 14.57 1.94
CA LEU A 48 6.45 13.93 0.63
C LEU A 48 5.18 14.35 -0.13
N LEU A 49 4.07 14.54 0.58
CA LEU A 49 2.76 14.82 -0.02
C LEU A 49 2.61 16.30 -0.41
N GLU A 50 3.06 17.20 0.46
CA GLU A 50 2.91 18.65 0.30
C GLU A 50 4.15 19.31 -0.32
N GLY A 51 5.29 18.61 -0.32
CA GLY A 51 6.52 19.04 -0.96
C GLY A 51 6.33 19.19 -2.48
N GLY A 52 6.58 20.38 -3.00
CA GLY A 52 6.36 20.73 -4.41
C GLY A 52 4.90 20.99 -4.79
N GLN A 53 3.98 20.97 -3.83
CA GLN A 53 2.57 21.36 -4.03
C GLN A 53 2.25 22.62 -3.23
N ALA A 54 2.18 22.51 -1.89
CA ALA A 54 1.91 23.64 -1.01
C ALA A 54 3.15 24.54 -0.79
N TRP A 55 4.34 23.94 -0.85
CA TRP A 55 5.61 24.66 -0.70
C TRP A 55 6.70 24.06 -1.58
N ALA A 56 7.68 24.86 -1.99
CA ALA A 56 8.82 24.37 -2.77
C ALA A 56 9.63 23.34 -1.98
N TRP A 57 10.18 22.33 -2.66
CA TRP A 57 11.04 21.30 -2.07
C TRP A 57 12.24 21.86 -1.31
N THR A 58 12.77 23.00 -1.74
CA THR A 58 13.90 23.72 -1.13
C THR A 58 13.50 24.74 -0.07
N SER A 59 12.21 24.84 0.24
CA SER A 59 11.70 25.76 1.27
C SER A 59 12.22 25.37 2.65
N THR A 60 12.40 26.38 3.52
CA THR A 60 12.71 26.19 4.94
C THR A 60 11.71 25.24 5.61
N THR A 61 10.44 25.29 5.21
CA THR A 61 9.37 24.40 5.71
C THR A 61 9.64 22.93 5.36
N SER A 62 9.98 22.62 4.11
CA SER A 62 10.33 21.26 3.69
C SER A 62 11.54 20.72 4.45
N ILE A 63 12.61 21.53 4.53
CA ILE A 63 13.84 21.14 5.22
C ILE A 63 13.54 20.88 6.71
N ALA A 64 12.76 21.74 7.36
CA ALA A 64 12.38 21.58 8.76
C ALA A 64 11.56 20.30 8.99
N ILE A 65 10.56 20.02 8.15
CA ILE A 65 9.72 18.81 8.26
C ILE A 65 10.55 17.53 8.06
N PHE A 66 11.37 17.48 7.01
CA PHE A 66 12.22 16.31 6.75
C PHE A 66 13.28 16.11 7.83
N THR A 67 13.87 17.20 8.33
CA THR A 67 14.86 17.15 9.42
C THR A 67 14.20 16.71 10.73
N ALA A 68 13.03 17.24 11.07
CA ALA A 68 12.28 16.82 12.25
C ALA A 68 11.86 15.34 12.17
N GLY A 69 11.39 14.90 11.00
CA GLY A 69 11.09 13.50 10.75
C GLY A 69 12.32 12.59 10.90
N ALA A 70 13.46 12.98 10.33
CA ALA A 70 14.72 12.26 10.46
C ALA A 70 15.21 12.18 11.92
N VAL A 71 15.13 13.30 12.67
CA VAL A 71 15.48 13.34 14.09
C VAL A 71 14.57 12.41 14.91
N LEU A 72 13.26 12.39 14.63
CA LEU A 72 12.33 11.48 15.30
C LEU A 72 12.59 10.01 14.96
N PHE A 73 13.01 9.69 13.73
CA PHE A 73 13.45 8.34 13.39
C PHE A 73 14.74 7.93 14.11
N VAL A 74 15.71 8.84 14.21
CA VAL A 74 16.93 8.60 15.01
C VAL A 74 16.57 8.39 16.48
N LEU A 75 15.69 9.23 17.02
CA LEU A 75 15.20 9.10 18.39
C LEU A 75 14.47 7.78 18.61
N PHE A 76 13.62 7.37 17.66
CA PHE A 76 12.95 6.08 17.67
C PHE A 76 13.97 4.94 17.76
N VAL A 77 14.99 4.90 16.88
CA VAL A 77 16.03 3.87 16.93
C VAL A 77 16.77 3.86 18.27
N VAL A 78 17.08 5.03 18.82
CA VAL A 78 17.75 5.12 20.13
C VAL A 78 16.85 4.61 21.27
N ILE A 79 15.55 4.94 21.26
CA ILE A 79 14.58 4.43 22.25
C ILE A 79 14.46 2.90 22.12
N GLU A 80 14.30 2.41 20.89
CA GLU A 80 14.13 0.99 20.57
C GLU A 80 15.28 0.13 21.09
N THR A 81 16.52 0.64 21.02
CA THR A 81 17.71 -0.07 21.53
C THR A 81 17.80 -0.12 23.06
N ARG A 82 17.02 0.71 23.76
CA ARG A 82 17.05 0.83 25.23
C ARG A 82 15.83 0.19 25.91
N VAL A 83 14.74 -0.02 25.18
CA VAL A 83 13.49 -0.55 25.74
C VAL A 83 13.52 -2.09 25.73
N PRO A 84 13.13 -2.75 26.83
CA PRO A 84 13.13 -4.22 26.92
C PRO A 84 12.12 -4.91 25.99
N GLU A 85 11.06 -4.21 25.58
CA GLU A 85 10.03 -4.70 24.65
C GLU A 85 9.89 -3.76 23.43
N PRO A 86 10.78 -3.87 22.42
CA PRO A 86 10.75 -3.04 21.22
C PRO A 86 9.50 -3.31 20.36
N ILE A 87 8.97 -2.25 19.74
CA ILE A 87 7.79 -2.24 18.88
C ILE A 87 8.09 -2.84 17.49
N LEU A 88 9.24 -2.52 16.93
CA LEU A 88 9.79 -3.01 15.68
C LEU A 88 11.20 -3.58 15.96
N PRO A 89 11.27 -4.83 16.44
CA PRO A 89 12.52 -5.51 16.69
C PRO A 89 13.38 -5.58 15.43
N ILE A 90 14.70 -5.37 15.56
CA ILE A 90 15.67 -5.38 14.44
C ILE A 90 15.60 -6.68 13.62
N TRP A 91 15.26 -7.80 14.24
CA TRP A 91 15.11 -9.08 13.54
C TRP A 91 14.00 -9.06 12.47
N VAL A 92 12.99 -8.20 12.61
CA VAL A 92 11.93 -8.00 11.60
C VAL A 92 12.54 -7.49 10.29
N LEU A 93 13.55 -6.62 10.38
CA LEU A 93 14.27 -6.07 9.24
C LEU A 93 15.40 -6.96 8.74
N THR A 94 15.71 -8.05 9.46
CA THR A 94 16.82 -8.96 9.10
C THR A 94 16.31 -10.25 8.44
N ARG A 95 15.12 -10.73 8.82
CA ARG A 95 14.57 -11.97 8.27
C ARG A 95 14.07 -11.75 6.84
N ARG A 96 14.59 -12.56 5.92
CA ARG A 96 14.27 -12.47 4.48
C ARG A 96 12.78 -12.51 4.16
N VAL A 97 12.00 -13.36 4.84
CA VAL A 97 10.53 -13.43 4.67
C VAL A 97 9.87 -12.10 5.03
N LEU A 98 10.31 -11.45 6.10
CA LEU A 98 9.72 -10.20 6.59
C LEU A 98 10.16 -9.01 5.74
N ILE A 99 11.41 -8.98 5.28
CA ILE A 99 11.89 -7.97 4.32
C ILE A 99 11.10 -8.05 3.01
N THR A 100 10.98 -9.26 2.43
CA THR A 100 10.28 -9.45 1.15
C THR A 100 8.79 -9.13 1.25
N THR A 101 8.11 -9.57 2.32
CA THR A 101 6.69 -9.26 2.53
C THR A 101 6.45 -7.79 2.88
N SER A 102 7.37 -7.13 3.57
CA SER A 102 7.31 -5.67 3.82
C SER A 102 7.51 -4.87 2.53
N ALA A 103 8.44 -5.29 1.66
CA ALA A 103 8.63 -4.69 0.34
C ALA A 103 7.37 -4.85 -0.54
N VAL A 104 6.76 -6.05 -0.55
CA VAL A 104 5.47 -6.27 -1.21
C VAL A 104 4.41 -5.33 -0.66
N SER A 105 4.29 -5.20 0.66
CA SER A 105 3.29 -4.31 1.28
C SER A 105 3.51 -2.84 0.98
N CYS A 106 4.77 -2.39 0.92
CA CYS A 106 5.14 -1.06 0.46
C CYS A 106 4.66 -0.81 -0.98
N LEU A 107 4.99 -1.72 -1.91
CA LEU A 107 4.57 -1.60 -3.31
C LEU A 107 3.05 -1.70 -3.50
N VAL A 108 2.39 -2.54 -2.71
CA VAL A 108 0.92 -2.59 -2.63
C VAL A 108 0.36 -1.24 -2.21
N GLY A 109 0.97 -0.61 -1.21
CA GLY A 109 0.61 0.73 -0.75
C GLY A 109 0.73 1.77 -1.87
N ALA A 110 1.84 1.76 -2.60
CA ALA A 110 2.07 2.66 -3.73
C ALA A 110 1.02 2.47 -4.82
N VAL A 111 0.83 1.24 -5.31
CA VAL A 111 -0.14 0.92 -6.38
C VAL A 111 -1.56 1.33 -6.00
N VAL A 112 -1.99 1.02 -4.77
CA VAL A 112 -3.35 1.37 -4.31
C VAL A 112 -3.55 2.87 -4.24
N LEU A 113 -2.60 3.62 -3.65
CA LEU A 113 -2.75 5.08 -3.56
C LEU A 113 -2.66 5.75 -4.93
N GLY A 114 -1.81 5.24 -5.83
CA GLY A 114 -1.75 5.70 -7.22
C GLY A 114 -3.07 5.49 -7.95
N LEU A 115 -3.63 4.28 -7.91
CA LEU A 115 -4.90 3.99 -8.60
C LEU A 115 -6.08 4.77 -8.00
N THR A 116 -6.17 4.84 -6.67
CA THR A 116 -7.27 5.56 -5.99
C THR A 116 -7.25 7.06 -6.24
N SER A 117 -6.07 7.65 -6.47
CA SER A 117 -5.94 9.08 -6.78
C SER A 117 -6.17 9.37 -8.27
N TYR A 118 -5.55 8.58 -9.15
CA TYR A 118 -5.48 8.92 -10.58
C TYR A 118 -6.55 8.28 -11.45
N VAL A 119 -7.10 7.12 -11.08
CA VAL A 119 -8.20 6.52 -11.86
C VAL A 119 -9.46 7.41 -11.84
N PRO A 120 -9.94 7.91 -10.68
CA PRO A 120 -11.07 8.83 -10.70
C PRO A 120 -10.76 10.12 -11.43
N SER A 121 -9.55 10.67 -11.25
CA SER A 121 -9.11 11.88 -11.95
C SER A 121 -9.14 11.70 -13.48
N PHE A 122 -8.73 10.53 -13.99
CA PHE A 122 -8.77 10.22 -15.42
C PHE A 122 -10.21 10.03 -15.92
N VAL A 123 -11.04 9.29 -15.19
CA VAL A 123 -12.42 9.00 -15.62
C VAL A 123 -13.29 10.26 -15.56
N GLN A 124 -13.09 11.14 -14.57
CA GLN A 124 -13.80 12.42 -14.50
C GLN A 124 -13.23 13.43 -15.51
N GLY A 125 -11.92 13.63 -15.47
CA GLY A 125 -11.24 14.70 -16.21
C GLY A 125 -11.08 14.41 -17.69
N SER A 126 -10.58 13.22 -18.04
CA SER A 126 -10.26 12.87 -19.43
C SER A 126 -11.45 12.32 -20.21
N LEU A 127 -12.32 11.53 -19.57
CA LEU A 127 -13.51 10.96 -20.20
C LEU A 127 -14.75 11.86 -20.06
N GLY A 128 -14.65 12.99 -19.35
CA GLY A 128 -15.74 13.94 -19.16
C GLY A 128 -16.95 13.37 -18.41
N THR A 129 -16.75 12.33 -17.58
CA THR A 129 -17.86 11.67 -16.87
C THR A 129 -18.12 12.27 -15.49
N THR A 130 -19.26 11.92 -14.89
CA THR A 130 -19.62 12.40 -13.56
C THR A 130 -18.77 11.75 -12.47
N ALA A 131 -18.61 12.45 -11.34
CA ALA A 131 -17.91 11.92 -10.17
C ALA A 131 -18.49 10.59 -9.66
N LEU A 132 -19.80 10.37 -9.86
CA LEU A 132 -20.47 9.12 -9.53
C LEU A 132 -19.92 7.95 -10.36
N VAL A 133 -19.81 8.11 -11.67
CA VAL A 133 -19.27 7.07 -12.58
C VAL A 133 -17.83 6.74 -12.23
N ALA A 134 -17.00 7.75 -12.02
CA ALA A 134 -15.60 7.56 -11.64
C ALA A 134 -15.43 6.85 -10.28
N GLY A 135 -16.27 7.21 -9.30
CA GLY A 135 -16.32 6.52 -8.01
C GLY A 135 -16.71 5.04 -8.17
N PHE A 136 -17.71 4.75 -9.02
CA PHE A 136 -18.12 3.37 -9.33
C PHE A 136 -17.02 2.59 -10.06
N THR A 137 -16.32 3.21 -11.01
CA THR A 137 -15.18 2.60 -11.72
C THR A 137 -14.09 2.18 -10.74
N LEU A 138 -13.73 3.05 -9.79
CA LEU A 138 -12.75 2.72 -8.75
C LEU A 138 -13.30 1.66 -7.79
N ALA A 139 -14.57 1.75 -7.40
CA ALA A 139 -15.22 0.76 -6.51
C ALA A 139 -15.19 -0.66 -7.09
N ALA A 140 -15.14 -0.79 -8.42
CA ALA A 140 -14.98 -2.08 -9.09
C ALA A 140 -13.65 -2.78 -8.69
N MET A 141 -12.58 -2.02 -8.42
CA MET A 141 -11.34 -2.56 -7.86
C MET A 141 -11.56 -3.22 -6.50
N THR A 142 -12.37 -2.58 -5.65
CA THR A 142 -12.72 -3.08 -4.32
C THR A 142 -13.59 -4.34 -4.40
N LEU A 143 -14.29 -4.62 -5.50
CA LEU A 143 -15.03 -5.87 -5.67
C LEU A 143 -14.12 -7.06 -5.98
N GLY A 144 -13.09 -6.85 -6.81
CA GLY A 144 -12.15 -7.92 -7.18
C GLY A 144 -11.31 -8.41 -5.99
N TRP A 145 -10.92 -7.50 -5.10
CA TRP A 145 -10.00 -7.81 -4.01
C TRP A 145 -10.54 -8.84 -3.00
N PRO A 146 -11.70 -8.66 -2.34
CA PRO A 146 -12.23 -9.61 -1.38
C PRO A 146 -12.50 -10.98 -2.00
N VAL A 147 -12.98 -11.01 -3.25
CA VAL A 147 -13.22 -12.27 -3.98
C VAL A 147 -11.92 -13.05 -4.12
N ALA A 148 -10.86 -12.41 -4.61
CA ALA A 148 -9.54 -13.02 -4.69
C ALA A 148 -8.95 -13.38 -3.32
N ALA A 149 -9.07 -12.50 -2.33
CA ALA A 149 -8.56 -12.73 -0.98
C ALA A 149 -9.22 -13.94 -0.31
N SER A 150 -10.55 -14.11 -0.47
CA SER A 150 -11.29 -15.26 0.07
C SER A 150 -10.82 -16.58 -0.55
N GLN A 151 -10.51 -16.57 -1.85
CA GLN A 151 -10.04 -17.76 -2.57
C GLN A 151 -8.54 -18.03 -2.35
N SER A 152 -7.77 -17.00 -1.99
CA SER A 152 -6.34 -17.12 -1.72
C SER A 152 -6.05 -18.15 -0.62
N GLY A 153 -6.95 -18.28 0.36
CA GLY A 153 -6.93 -19.28 1.44
C GLY A 153 -6.67 -20.70 0.96
N ARG A 154 -7.51 -21.15 0.00
CA ARG A 154 -7.42 -22.50 -0.56
C ARG A 154 -6.17 -22.68 -1.42
N LEU A 155 -5.78 -21.61 -2.12
CA LEU A 155 -4.65 -21.62 -3.05
C LEU A 155 -3.32 -21.72 -2.31
N TYR A 156 -3.08 -20.88 -1.28
CA TYR A 156 -1.81 -20.90 -0.57
C TYR A 156 -1.63 -22.17 0.27
N LEU A 157 -2.73 -22.78 0.76
CA LEU A 157 -2.66 -24.06 1.46
C LEU A 157 -2.27 -25.22 0.55
N ARG A 158 -2.61 -25.16 -0.75
CA ARG A 158 -2.28 -26.22 -1.73
C ARG A 158 -0.98 -25.98 -2.48
N LEU A 159 -0.72 -24.74 -2.92
CA LEU A 159 0.37 -24.39 -3.83
C LEU A 159 1.50 -23.61 -3.15
N GLY A 160 1.30 -23.18 -1.90
CA GLY A 160 2.23 -22.34 -1.16
C GLY A 160 2.04 -20.83 -1.41
N PHE A 161 2.65 -20.01 -0.54
CA PHE A 161 2.51 -18.55 -0.55
C PHE A 161 3.08 -17.91 -1.81
N ARG A 162 4.30 -18.29 -2.21
CA ARG A 162 4.98 -17.75 -3.40
C ARG A 162 4.17 -18.01 -4.67
N THR A 163 3.75 -19.25 -4.90
CA THR A 163 3.00 -19.65 -6.09
C THR A 163 1.66 -18.91 -6.16
N THR A 164 0.97 -18.77 -5.02
CA THR A 164 -0.30 -18.03 -4.96
C THR A 164 -0.11 -16.56 -5.32
N GLY A 165 0.94 -15.92 -4.80
CA GLY A 165 1.27 -14.54 -5.17
C GLY A 165 1.64 -14.40 -6.64
N LEU A 166 2.39 -15.35 -7.21
CA LEU A 166 2.73 -15.34 -8.64
C LEU A 166 1.51 -15.55 -9.54
N ILE A 167 0.52 -16.35 -9.11
CA ILE A 167 -0.77 -16.46 -9.79
C ILE A 167 -1.49 -15.10 -9.75
N GLY A 168 -1.44 -14.38 -8.63
CA GLY A 168 -1.97 -13.03 -8.50
C GLY A 168 -1.24 -11.97 -9.32
N ALA A 169 0.06 -12.17 -9.61
CA ALA A 169 0.84 -11.27 -10.45
C ALA A 169 0.30 -11.21 -11.88
N VAL A 170 -0.25 -12.32 -12.41
CA VAL A 170 -0.82 -12.37 -13.76
C VAL A 170 -1.96 -11.35 -13.95
N PRO A 171 -3.09 -11.42 -13.20
CA PRO A 171 -4.14 -10.43 -13.34
C PRO A 171 -3.67 -9.02 -12.93
N LEU A 172 -2.77 -8.86 -11.95
CA LEU A 172 -2.23 -7.54 -11.62
C LEU A 172 -1.50 -6.89 -12.82
N LEU A 173 -0.59 -7.63 -13.46
CA LEU A 173 0.17 -7.16 -14.62
C LEU A 173 -0.74 -6.94 -15.84
N THR A 174 -1.66 -7.87 -16.10
CA THR A 174 -2.62 -7.72 -17.20
C THR A 174 -3.50 -6.49 -17.00
N GLY A 175 -4.05 -6.29 -15.80
CA GLY A 175 -4.93 -5.16 -15.52
C GLY A 175 -4.20 -3.81 -15.57
N THR A 176 -2.98 -3.74 -15.04
CA THR A 176 -2.16 -2.52 -15.11
C THR A 176 -1.65 -2.24 -16.53
N ALA A 177 -1.31 -3.27 -17.31
CA ALA A 177 -0.92 -3.12 -18.72
C ALA A 177 -2.11 -2.65 -19.59
N LEU A 178 -3.30 -3.22 -19.39
CA LEU A 178 -4.50 -2.75 -20.08
C LEU A 178 -4.83 -1.30 -19.69
N LEU A 179 -4.61 -0.92 -18.44
CA LEU A 179 -4.81 0.44 -17.98
C LEU A 179 -3.89 1.44 -18.71
N THR A 180 -2.65 1.06 -19.03
CA THR A 180 -1.74 1.93 -19.83
C THR A 180 -2.21 2.15 -21.26
N GLN A 181 -3.08 1.29 -21.80
CA GLN A 181 -3.64 1.41 -23.15
C GLN A 181 -4.93 2.24 -23.16
N THR A 182 -5.43 2.66 -22.00
CA THR A 182 -6.61 3.52 -21.93
C THR A 182 -6.28 4.95 -22.36
N GLY A 183 -7.17 5.54 -23.15
CA GLY A 183 -7.02 6.86 -23.74
C GLY A 183 -8.34 7.65 -23.71
N PRO A 184 -8.39 8.83 -24.36
CA PRO A 184 -9.58 9.69 -24.38
C PRO A 184 -10.83 9.02 -24.96
N ASP A 185 -10.65 8.09 -25.90
CA ASP A 185 -11.76 7.37 -26.56
C ASP A 185 -12.23 6.13 -25.78
N SER A 186 -11.63 5.85 -24.62
CA SER A 186 -11.97 4.67 -23.82
C SER A 186 -13.29 4.85 -23.09
N THR A 187 -14.00 3.73 -22.88
CA THR A 187 -15.26 3.75 -22.11
C THR A 187 -14.99 3.55 -20.61
N PRO A 188 -15.79 4.15 -19.72
CA PRO A 188 -15.66 3.95 -18.27
C PRO A 188 -15.73 2.47 -17.84
N TRP A 189 -16.46 1.65 -18.61
CA TRP A 189 -16.56 0.21 -18.41
C TRP A 189 -15.25 -0.54 -18.67
N GLN A 190 -14.44 -0.12 -19.64
CA GLN A 190 -13.12 -0.69 -19.88
C GLN A 190 -12.19 -0.41 -18.69
N VAL A 191 -12.20 0.82 -18.18
CA VAL A 191 -11.41 1.20 -17.00
C VAL A 191 -11.89 0.42 -15.76
N ALA A 192 -13.21 0.24 -15.60
CA ALA A 192 -13.78 -0.56 -14.50
C ALA A 192 -13.35 -2.03 -14.59
N GLY A 193 -13.35 -2.60 -15.80
CA GLY A 193 -12.83 -3.95 -16.04
C GLY A 193 -11.35 -4.10 -15.66
N CYS A 194 -10.52 -3.12 -16.04
CA CYS A 194 -9.11 -3.09 -15.62
C CYS A 194 -8.97 -3.04 -14.09
N CYS A 195 -9.78 -2.20 -13.43
CA CYS A 195 -9.81 -2.07 -11.97
C CYS A 195 -10.18 -3.38 -11.28
N VAL A 196 -11.19 -4.11 -11.77
CA VAL A 196 -11.57 -5.43 -11.24
C VAL A 196 -10.41 -6.42 -11.35
N VAL A 197 -9.78 -6.48 -12.52
CA VAL A 197 -8.66 -7.38 -12.80
C VAL A 197 -7.45 -7.07 -11.90
N ILE A 198 -7.13 -5.78 -11.71
CA ILE A 198 -6.11 -5.35 -10.75
C ILE A 198 -6.49 -5.78 -9.33
N GLY A 199 -7.73 -5.54 -8.91
CA GLY A 199 -8.24 -5.92 -7.58
C GLY A 199 -8.08 -7.43 -7.31
N LEU A 200 -8.38 -8.27 -8.30
CA LEU A 200 -8.19 -9.72 -8.21
C LEU A 200 -6.71 -10.09 -7.96
N GLY A 201 -5.78 -9.48 -8.70
CA GLY A 201 -4.35 -9.71 -8.49
C GLY A 201 -3.87 -9.25 -7.12
N MET A 202 -4.30 -8.07 -6.69
CA MET A 202 -3.95 -7.52 -5.38
C MET A 202 -4.43 -8.40 -4.23
N GLY A 203 -5.63 -8.98 -4.32
CA GLY A 203 -6.17 -9.90 -3.31
C GLY A 203 -5.37 -11.20 -3.17
N LEU A 204 -4.87 -11.74 -4.28
CA LEU A 204 -4.03 -12.94 -4.33
C LEU A 204 -2.58 -12.69 -3.90
N ILE A 205 -2.12 -11.44 -3.86
CA ILE A 205 -0.76 -11.08 -3.44
C ILE A 205 -0.74 -10.62 -1.99
N ALA A 206 -1.58 -9.64 -1.63
CA ALA A 206 -1.52 -8.97 -0.33
C ALA A 206 -1.88 -9.92 0.83
N SER A 207 -2.96 -10.71 0.68
CA SER A 207 -3.42 -11.59 1.76
C SER A 207 -2.41 -12.72 2.05
N PRO A 208 -1.92 -13.48 1.05
CA PRO A 208 -0.94 -14.53 1.31
C PRO A 208 0.41 -13.99 1.78
N SER A 209 0.82 -12.79 1.36
CA SER A 209 2.08 -12.17 1.82
C SER A 209 2.04 -11.85 3.30
N LEU A 210 0.94 -11.26 3.80
CA LEU A 210 0.77 -11.00 5.23
C LEU A 210 0.72 -12.30 6.04
N ILE A 211 -0.01 -13.31 5.55
CA ILE A 211 -0.11 -14.61 6.23
C ILE A 211 1.25 -15.35 6.22
N ALA A 212 2.03 -15.24 5.14
CA ALA A 212 3.39 -15.79 5.07
C ALA A 212 4.29 -15.15 6.14
N ALA A 213 4.21 -13.83 6.31
CA ALA A 213 4.94 -13.11 7.34
C ALA A 213 4.51 -13.57 8.75
N GLN A 214 3.21 -13.61 9.03
CA GLN A 214 2.65 -14.03 10.33
C GLN A 214 2.92 -15.50 10.67
N SER A 215 3.03 -16.37 9.66
CA SER A 215 3.35 -17.79 9.85
C SER A 215 4.85 -18.07 10.05
N SER A 216 5.72 -17.09 9.78
CA SER A 216 7.18 -17.19 9.98
C SER A 216 7.65 -16.82 11.39
N VAL A 217 6.73 -16.33 12.24
CA VAL A 217 7.01 -15.83 13.59
C VAL A 217 6.13 -16.52 14.63
N GLU A 218 6.48 -16.39 15.90
CA GLU A 218 5.64 -16.93 16.97
C GLU A 218 4.33 -16.13 17.11
N TRP A 219 3.32 -16.76 17.71
CA TRP A 219 2.02 -16.14 17.88
C TRP A 219 2.11 -14.80 18.63
N SER A 220 3.02 -14.71 19.61
CA SER A 220 3.26 -13.50 20.40
C SER A 220 3.90 -12.34 19.61
N GLU A 221 4.43 -12.61 18.41
CA GLU A 221 5.12 -11.65 17.54
C GLU A 221 4.28 -11.24 16.32
N ARG A 222 3.11 -11.88 16.11
CA ARG A 222 2.25 -11.59 14.94
C ARG A 222 1.71 -10.16 14.92
N GLY A 223 1.47 -9.58 16.10
CA GLY A 223 1.07 -8.17 16.23
C GLY A 223 2.12 -7.23 15.65
N VAL A 224 3.39 -7.44 16.04
CA VAL A 224 4.56 -6.70 15.53
C VAL A 224 4.67 -6.84 14.01
N VAL A 225 4.60 -8.06 13.48
CA VAL A 225 4.68 -8.30 12.03
C VAL A 225 3.56 -7.62 11.26
N THR A 226 2.33 -7.66 11.80
CA THR A 226 1.17 -7.02 11.16
C THR A 226 1.31 -5.50 11.18
N GLY A 227 1.76 -4.94 12.31
CA GLY A 227 2.06 -3.50 12.45
C GLY A 227 3.16 -3.04 11.49
N ALA A 228 4.27 -3.76 11.42
CA ALA A 228 5.36 -3.49 10.49
C ALA A 228 4.88 -3.55 9.02
N ASN A 229 4.00 -4.50 8.70
CA ASN A 229 3.43 -4.63 7.37
C ASN A 229 2.51 -3.44 7.00
N ALA A 230 1.66 -3.00 7.94
CA ALA A 230 0.81 -1.83 7.77
C ALA A 230 1.61 -0.53 7.68
N PHE A 231 2.68 -0.43 8.46
CA PHE A 231 3.63 0.68 8.42
C PHE A 231 4.34 0.76 7.06
N ALA A 232 4.89 -0.36 6.58
CA ALA A 232 5.52 -0.45 5.26
C ALA A 232 4.54 -0.04 4.15
N ARG A 233 3.28 -0.48 4.25
CA ARG A 233 2.22 -0.08 3.32
C ARG A 233 1.97 1.43 3.34
N SER A 234 1.94 2.04 4.52
CA SER A 234 1.73 3.48 4.68
C SER A 234 2.87 4.30 4.07
N ILE A 235 4.12 3.89 4.29
CA ILE A 235 5.30 4.49 3.63
C ILE A 235 5.16 4.39 2.12
N GLY A 236 4.87 3.18 1.61
CA GLY A 236 4.75 2.96 0.17
C GLY A 236 3.64 3.78 -0.47
N SER A 237 2.51 3.95 0.22
CA SER A 237 1.44 4.84 -0.21
C SER A 237 1.92 6.29 -0.32
N ALA A 238 2.59 6.83 0.69
CA ALA A 238 3.08 8.21 0.67
C ALA A 238 4.14 8.46 -0.40
N VAL A 239 5.14 7.57 -0.49
CA VAL A 239 6.18 7.63 -1.52
C VAL A 239 5.56 7.50 -2.91
N GLY A 240 4.58 6.59 -3.07
CA GLY A 240 3.84 6.41 -4.31
C GLY A 240 3.15 7.69 -4.76
N VAL A 241 2.40 8.36 -3.88
CA VAL A 241 1.74 9.62 -4.24
C VAL A 241 2.74 10.72 -4.58
N ALA A 242 3.83 10.86 -3.83
CA ALA A 242 4.85 11.86 -4.15
C ALA A 242 5.45 11.65 -5.54
N VAL A 243 5.81 10.41 -5.87
CA VAL A 243 6.40 10.05 -7.18
C VAL A 243 5.37 10.20 -8.30
N PHE A 244 4.15 9.69 -8.13
CA PHE A 244 3.09 9.81 -9.13
C PHE A 244 2.64 11.27 -9.33
N GLY A 245 2.60 12.04 -8.25
CA GLY A 245 2.40 13.50 -8.24
C GLY A 245 3.43 14.22 -9.07
N ALA A 246 4.71 13.96 -8.81
CA ALA A 246 5.80 14.52 -9.59
C ALA A 246 5.72 14.15 -11.08
N LEU A 247 5.39 12.89 -11.40
CA LEU A 247 5.22 12.43 -12.79
C LEU A 247 4.05 13.14 -13.50
N ALA A 248 2.91 13.25 -12.83
CA ALA A 248 1.73 13.92 -13.38
C ALA A 248 1.99 15.42 -13.60
N ASN A 249 2.59 16.11 -12.63
CA ASN A 249 2.96 17.52 -12.74
C ASN A 249 3.98 17.75 -13.87
N ALA A 250 5.01 16.90 -13.97
CA ALA A 250 6.00 16.98 -15.03
C ALA A 250 5.38 16.72 -16.42
N ALA A 251 4.31 15.93 -16.50
CA ALA A 251 3.57 15.73 -17.74
C ALA A 251 2.67 16.92 -18.10
N LEU A 252 1.98 17.52 -17.13
CA LEU A 252 1.20 18.75 -17.35
C LEU A 252 2.09 19.91 -17.83
N THR A 253 3.27 20.06 -17.23
CA THR A 253 4.26 21.08 -17.62
C THR A 253 4.73 20.88 -19.06
N ARG A 254 4.97 19.63 -19.47
CA ARG A 254 5.36 19.29 -20.86
C ARG A 254 4.23 19.53 -21.87
N SER A 255 2.97 19.39 -21.44
CA SER A 255 1.79 19.63 -22.26
C SER A 255 1.41 21.12 -22.37
N GLY A 256 2.23 22.03 -21.83
CA GLY A 256 2.10 23.48 -22.01
C GLY A 256 0.94 24.12 -21.24
N VAL A 257 0.47 23.48 -20.17
CA VAL A 257 -0.52 24.10 -19.28
C VAL A 257 0.10 25.35 -18.65
N VAL A 258 -0.44 26.52 -18.97
CA VAL A 258 -0.04 27.80 -18.37
C VAL A 258 -0.56 27.85 -16.94
N ASP A 259 0.27 28.28 -15.98
CA ASP A 259 -0.11 28.42 -14.56
C ASP A 259 -1.44 29.18 -14.42
N GLY A 260 -2.46 28.49 -13.89
CA GLY A 260 -3.82 29.03 -13.67
C GLY A 260 -4.87 28.66 -14.72
N ALA A 261 -4.51 28.00 -15.83
CA ALA A 261 -5.49 27.48 -16.79
C ALA A 261 -6.01 26.09 -16.37
N THR A 262 -7.32 25.86 -16.51
CA THR A 262 -7.92 24.53 -16.31
C THR A 262 -7.43 23.60 -17.42
N PRO A 263 -6.76 22.47 -17.09
CA PRO A 263 -6.28 21.54 -18.10
C PRO A 263 -7.43 20.97 -18.94
N ASP A 264 -7.25 20.90 -20.26
CA ASP A 264 -8.22 20.25 -21.14
C ASP A 264 -8.16 18.72 -20.99
N ALA A 265 -9.21 18.01 -21.43
CA ALA A 265 -9.34 16.54 -21.32
C ALA A 265 -8.13 15.78 -21.91
N GLY A 266 -7.58 16.27 -23.03
CA GLY A 266 -6.36 15.72 -23.64
C GLY A 266 -5.09 15.93 -22.79
N GLN A 267 -4.98 17.08 -22.12
CA GLN A 267 -3.87 17.38 -21.21
C GLN A 267 -3.96 16.55 -19.93
N LEU A 268 -5.16 16.35 -19.40
CA LEU A 268 -5.41 15.44 -18.27
C LEU A 268 -5.06 13.99 -18.63
N ALA A 269 -5.47 13.52 -19.81
CA ALA A 269 -5.10 12.18 -20.30
C ALA A 269 -3.58 12.00 -20.40
N SER A 270 -2.89 13.00 -20.97
CA SER A 270 -1.41 12.98 -21.08
C SER A 270 -0.71 12.98 -19.72
N SER A 271 -1.32 13.59 -18.70
CA SER A 271 -0.76 13.66 -17.34
C SER A 271 -0.85 12.35 -16.58
N VAL A 272 -1.90 11.55 -16.85
CA VAL A 272 -2.15 10.28 -16.14
C VAL A 272 -1.43 9.11 -16.78
N SER A 273 -1.21 9.13 -18.10
CA SER A 273 -0.47 8.09 -18.83
C SER A 273 0.86 7.67 -18.16
N PRO A 274 1.79 8.58 -17.80
CA PRO A 274 3.03 8.20 -17.13
C PRO A 274 2.81 7.62 -15.73
N VAL A 275 1.73 8.02 -15.04
CA VAL A 275 1.36 7.43 -13.75
C VAL A 275 0.94 5.98 -13.92
N PHE A 276 0.11 5.67 -14.92
CA PHE A 276 -0.28 4.28 -15.19
C PHE A 276 0.93 3.42 -15.59
N THR A 277 1.88 3.97 -16.36
CA THR A 277 3.14 3.27 -16.65
C THR A 277 3.97 3.04 -15.38
N ALA A 278 4.07 4.03 -14.50
CA ALA A 278 4.78 3.88 -13.23
C ALA A 278 4.10 2.84 -12.32
N VAL A 279 2.76 2.78 -12.30
CA VAL A 279 2.00 1.73 -11.60
C VAL A 279 2.30 0.34 -12.19
N LEU A 280 2.40 0.19 -13.51
CA LEU A 280 2.83 -1.05 -14.15
C LEU A 280 4.26 -1.44 -13.74
N VAL A 281 5.19 -0.49 -13.68
CA VAL A 281 6.56 -0.73 -13.18
C VAL A 281 6.51 -1.18 -11.71
N CYS A 282 5.73 -0.52 -10.85
CA CYS A 282 5.53 -0.97 -9.47
C CYS A 282 4.95 -2.38 -9.41
N ALA A 283 4.00 -2.73 -10.29
CA ALA A 283 3.44 -4.08 -10.38
C ALA A 283 4.47 -5.13 -10.82
N LEU A 284 5.38 -4.79 -11.73
CA LEU A 284 6.50 -5.65 -12.14
C LEU A 284 7.49 -5.88 -10.98
N VAL A 285 7.89 -4.81 -10.30
CA VAL A 285 8.78 -4.89 -9.13
C VAL A 285 8.11 -5.71 -8.02
N LEU A 286 6.82 -5.49 -7.78
CA LEU A 286 6.02 -6.22 -6.81
C LEU A 286 5.99 -7.71 -7.14
N SER A 287 5.79 -8.07 -8.42
CA SER A 287 5.82 -9.45 -8.90
C SER A 287 7.20 -10.09 -8.70
N ALA A 288 8.28 -9.34 -8.92
CA ALA A 288 9.65 -9.78 -8.64
C ALA A 288 9.87 -9.99 -7.13
N CYS A 289 9.39 -9.08 -6.27
CA CYS A 289 9.46 -9.23 -4.82
C CYS A 289 8.70 -10.46 -4.33
N VAL A 290 7.52 -10.74 -4.90
CA VAL A 290 6.75 -11.95 -4.63
C VAL A 290 7.53 -13.20 -5.05
N ALA A 291 8.23 -13.17 -6.19
CA ALA A 291 9.07 -14.27 -6.63
C ALA A 291 10.24 -14.57 -5.68
N LEU A 292 10.65 -13.60 -4.85
CA LEU A 292 11.71 -13.76 -3.85
C LEU A 292 11.20 -14.33 -2.51
N ILE A 293 9.88 -14.48 -2.32
CA ILE A 293 9.30 -15.07 -1.11
C ILE A 293 9.73 -16.54 -0.99
N PRO A 294 10.32 -16.97 0.14
CA PRO A 294 10.70 -18.36 0.37
C PRO A 294 9.48 -19.31 0.36
N ASN A 295 9.59 -20.45 -0.32
CA ASN A 295 8.49 -21.43 -0.47
C ASN A 295 8.03 -22.08 0.86
N ARG A 296 8.86 -22.05 1.92
CA ARG A 296 8.56 -22.67 3.21
C ARG A 296 9.09 -21.81 4.38
N PRO A 297 8.26 -20.95 5.00
CA PRO A 297 8.70 -20.11 6.13
C PRO A 297 9.10 -20.89 7.40
N GLY A 298 8.88 -22.22 7.46
CA GLY A 298 9.08 -23.04 8.67
C GLY A 298 10.35 -23.90 8.75
N GLN A 299 11.24 -23.92 7.75
CA GLN A 299 12.40 -24.83 7.76
C GLN A 299 13.67 -24.28 8.43
N GLU A 300 13.76 -22.98 8.71
CA GLU A 300 14.93 -22.40 9.39
C GLU A 300 15.02 -22.79 10.88
N ARG A 301 13.90 -23.17 11.52
CA ARG A 301 13.87 -23.65 12.93
C ARG A 301 14.44 -25.06 13.16
N ARG A 302 14.83 -25.81 12.12
CA ARG A 302 15.38 -27.17 12.27
C ARG A 302 16.90 -27.27 12.11
N ARG A 303 17.62 -26.14 12.01
CA ARG A 303 19.09 -26.13 11.81
C ARG A 303 19.88 -25.32 12.83
N SER A 304 19.27 -24.89 13.94
CA SER A 304 19.97 -24.31 15.09
C SER A 304 19.82 -25.20 16.31
#